data_AF-A0A6G8CAL2-F1
#
_entry.id   AF-A0A6G8CAL2-F1
#
_cell.length_a   1.000
_cell.length_b   1.000
_cell.length_c   1.000
_cell.angle_alpha   90.00
_cell.angle_beta   90.00
_cell.angle_gamma   90.00
#
_symmetry.space_group_name_H-M   'P 1'
#
loop_
_entity.id
_entity.type
_entity.pdbx_description
1 polymer ?
#
loop_
_entity_poly.entity_id
_entity_poly.type
_entity_poly.pdbx_seq_one_letter_code
_entity_poly.pdbx_strand_id
1 'polypeptide(L)'
;MLRSILLVLLVSGFALGTLAQKPSAKPSLPERIKAQRWQKRVVVLYAPTAESVELKQQKASMTSAEAQVEARDILIIEAIETNLSPTEKQYVRQTLDVEPSGFAVVLIGKDGGVKRKETKPIDPKALFETIDTMPMRRQEMRTKGE
;
A
#
# COMPACT_ATOMS: atom_id res chain seq x y z
N MET A 1 28.62 -64.15 38.10
CA MET A 1 27.29 -64.68 37.74
C MET A 1 26.26 -63.69 38.26
N LEU A 2 25.18 -63.26 37.62
CA LEU A 2 24.59 -63.40 36.29
C LEU A 2 23.24 -62.64 36.45
N ARG A 3 22.86 -61.74 35.51
CA ARG A 3 21.48 -61.24 35.26
C ARG A 3 20.86 -60.32 36.35
N SER A 4 20.03 -59.30 36.11
CA SER A 4 19.38 -58.69 34.94
C SER A 4 18.65 -57.40 35.37
N ILE A 5 18.71 -56.36 34.54
CA ILE A 5 17.61 -55.51 34.02
C ILE A 5 16.48 -55.06 34.99
N LEU A 6 16.32 -53.73 35.19
CA LEU A 6 15.12 -53.01 34.73
C LEU A 6 15.34 -51.49 34.66
N LEU A 7 15.00 -50.96 33.48
CA LEU A 7 15.01 -49.58 33.02
C LEU A 7 13.61 -48.99 33.25
N VAL A 8 13.53 -47.79 33.83
CA VAL A 8 12.33 -46.93 33.74
C VAL A 8 12.77 -45.52 33.35
N LEU A 9 12.66 -45.27 32.04
CA LEU A 9 12.70 -43.95 31.42
C LEU A 9 11.34 -43.29 31.64
N LEU A 10 11.30 -42.19 32.40
CA LEU A 10 10.16 -41.29 32.45
C LEU A 10 10.41 -40.14 31.47
N VAL A 11 9.98 -40.35 30.22
CA VAL A 11 9.93 -39.32 29.18
C VAL A 11 8.68 -38.48 29.42
N SER A 12 8.84 -37.29 30.00
CA SER A 12 7.80 -36.26 29.99
C SER A 12 7.81 -35.59 28.61
N GLY A 13 6.89 -36.06 27.75
CA GLY A 13 6.66 -35.48 26.43
C GLY A 13 6.09 -34.07 26.54
N PHE A 14 6.90 -33.06 26.25
CA PHE A 14 6.42 -31.72 25.91
C PHE A 14 6.09 -31.75 24.41
N ALA A 15 4.80 -31.88 24.09
CA ALA A 15 4.32 -31.75 22.73
C ALA A 15 4.54 -30.30 22.27
N LEU A 16 5.58 -30.07 21.46
CA LEU A 16 5.72 -28.83 20.70
C LEU A 16 4.56 -28.76 19.72
N GLY A 17 3.57 -27.91 20.02
CA GLY A 17 2.56 -27.50 19.06
C GLY A 17 3.24 -26.83 17.87
N THR A 18 3.17 -27.47 16.72
CA THR A 18 3.59 -26.87 15.45
C THR A 18 2.62 -25.75 15.13
N LEU A 19 3.05 -24.50 15.29
CA LEU A 19 2.36 -23.36 14.68
C LEU A 19 2.44 -23.57 13.17
N ALA A 20 1.34 -24.00 12.57
CA ALA A 20 1.17 -24.03 11.13
C ALA A 20 1.34 -22.61 10.60
N GLN A 21 2.52 -22.32 10.07
CA GLN A 21 2.84 -21.05 9.44
C GLN A 21 2.01 -20.96 8.15
N LYS A 22 0.88 -20.23 8.21
CA LYS A 22 0.09 -19.91 7.01
C LYS A 22 1.04 -19.29 5.98
N PRO A 23 1.08 -19.77 4.73
CA PRO A 23 1.90 -19.17 3.70
C PRO A 23 1.46 -17.71 3.53
N SER A 24 2.39 -16.78 3.75
CA SER A 24 2.14 -15.35 3.64
C SER A 24 1.78 -15.00 2.20
N ALA A 25 0.48 -14.94 1.91
CA ALA A 25 -0.01 -14.35 0.68
C ALA A 25 0.47 -12.89 0.60
N LYS A 26 0.82 -12.41 -0.60
CA LYS A 26 1.15 -10.98 -0.79
C LYS A 26 -0.04 -10.14 -0.29
N PRO A 27 0.19 -9.08 0.50
CA PRO A 27 -0.89 -8.25 1.00
C PRO A 27 -1.63 -7.59 -0.16
N SER A 28 -2.95 -7.62 -0.11
CA SER A 28 -3.83 -7.03 -1.10
C SER A 28 -3.68 -5.50 -1.17
N LEU A 29 -4.12 -4.88 -2.27
CA LEU A 29 -4.17 -3.43 -2.44
C LEU A 29 -4.79 -2.69 -1.23
N PRO A 30 -6.00 -3.02 -0.75
CA PRO A 30 -6.58 -2.36 0.42
C PRO A 30 -5.76 -2.54 1.70
N GLU A 31 -5.14 -3.71 1.90
CA GLU A 31 -4.25 -3.94 3.06
C GLU A 31 -2.98 -3.09 2.98
N ARG A 32 -2.39 -2.99 1.79
CA ARG A 32 -1.22 -2.13 1.53
C ARG A 32 -1.54 -0.65 1.77
N ILE A 33 -2.71 -0.17 1.33
CA ILE A 33 -3.18 1.20 1.60
C ILE A 33 -3.42 1.39 3.09
N LYS A 34 -4.13 0.48 3.74
CA LYS A 34 -4.46 0.56 5.18
C LYS A 34 -3.21 0.56 6.05
N ALA A 35 -2.18 -0.19 5.68
CA ALA A 35 -0.90 -0.22 6.37
C ALA A 35 -0.20 1.14 6.43
N GLN A 36 -0.53 2.08 5.53
CA GLN A 36 0.06 3.41 5.49
C GLN A 36 -0.70 4.47 6.28
N ARG A 37 -1.84 4.13 6.88
CA ARG A 37 -2.61 5.09 7.68
C ARG A 37 -1.72 5.70 8.77
N TRP A 38 -1.85 7.01 8.92
CA TRP A 38 -1.09 7.87 9.83
C TRP A 38 0.41 7.97 9.54
N GLN A 39 0.94 7.25 8.55
CA GLN A 39 2.37 7.21 8.21
C GLN A 39 2.68 7.87 6.88
N LYS A 40 2.05 7.41 5.79
CA LYS A 40 2.30 7.88 4.42
C LYS A 40 0.99 8.25 3.73
N ARG A 41 1.07 9.24 2.83
CA ARG A 41 0.01 9.55 1.85
C ARG A 41 0.16 8.55 0.72
N VAL A 42 -0.92 7.92 0.30
CA VAL A 42 -0.85 6.93 -0.79
C VAL A 42 -1.35 7.56 -2.07
N VAL A 43 -0.57 7.43 -3.14
CA VAL A 43 -0.99 7.76 -4.51
C VAL A 43 -1.16 6.45 -5.25
N VAL A 44 -2.41 6.08 -5.52
CA VAL A 44 -2.71 4.90 -6.35
C VAL A 44 -2.70 5.33 -7.80
N LEU A 45 -1.86 4.67 -8.60
CA LEU A 45 -1.84 4.78 -10.05
C LEU A 45 -2.57 3.56 -10.62
N TYR A 46 -3.82 3.75 -11.01
CA TYR A 46 -4.63 2.73 -11.62
C TYR A 46 -4.48 2.76 -13.14
N ALA A 47 -4.36 1.60 -13.76
CA ALA A 47 -4.33 1.47 -15.22
C ALA A 47 -4.91 0.13 -15.68
N PRO A 48 -5.50 0.05 -16.89
CA PRO A 48 -5.95 -1.21 -17.45
C PRO A 48 -4.80 -2.22 -17.64
N THR A 49 -3.62 -1.75 -18.06
CA THR A 49 -2.43 -2.58 -18.28
C THR A 49 -1.15 -1.86 -17.82
N ALA A 50 -0.08 -2.61 -17.59
CA ALA A 50 1.24 -2.04 -17.25
C ALA A 50 1.86 -1.23 -18.40
N GLU A 51 1.36 -1.40 -19.62
CA GLU A 51 1.86 -0.75 -20.82
C GLU A 51 1.17 0.59 -21.12
N SER A 52 0.17 0.99 -20.33
CA SER A 52 -0.54 2.28 -20.47
C SER A 52 0.44 3.45 -20.57
N VAL A 53 0.22 4.30 -21.57
CA VAL A 53 1.03 5.49 -21.83
C VAL A 53 0.90 6.47 -20.66
N GLU A 54 -0.32 6.64 -20.15
CA GLU A 54 -0.65 7.50 -19.03
C GLU A 54 0.06 7.06 -17.74
N LEU A 55 0.09 5.75 -17.48
CA LEU A 55 0.82 5.20 -16.34
C LEU A 55 2.31 5.51 -16.43
N LYS A 56 2.93 5.26 -17.59
CA LYS A 56 4.35 5.54 -17.82
C LYS A 56 4.65 7.04 -17.67
N GLN A 57 3.80 7.90 -18.23
CA GLN A 57 3.91 9.35 -18.12
C GLN A 57 3.82 9.82 -16.67
N GLN A 58 2.81 9.36 -15.92
CA GLN A 58 2.64 9.76 -14.52
C GLN A 58 3.84 9.28 -13.68
N LYS A 59 4.28 8.03 -13.86
CA LYS A 59 5.46 7.49 -13.16
C LYS A 59 6.70 8.33 -13.41
N ALA A 60 7.00 8.62 -14.68
CA ALA A 60 8.14 9.46 -15.05
C ALA A 60 8.08 10.84 -14.38
N SER A 61 6.92 11.49 -14.40
CA SER A 61 6.75 12.81 -13.77
C SER A 61 6.96 12.77 -12.24
N MET A 62 6.50 11.71 -11.57
CA MET A 62 6.68 11.54 -10.13
C MET A 62 8.13 11.23 -9.77
N THR A 63 8.83 10.43 -10.59
CA THR A 63 10.28 10.17 -10.44
C THR A 63 11.10 11.44 -10.63
N SER A 64 10.77 12.28 -11.61
CA SER A 64 11.45 13.58 -11.79
C SER A 64 11.24 14.54 -10.60
N ALA A 65 10.25 14.29 -9.74
CA ALA A 65 9.94 15.08 -8.55
C ALA A 65 10.16 14.29 -7.24
N GLU A 66 11.10 13.36 -7.22
CA GLU A 66 11.33 12.44 -6.09
C GLU A 66 11.54 13.15 -4.75
N ALA A 67 12.32 14.23 -4.72
CA ALA A 67 12.54 15.01 -3.49
C ALA A 67 11.23 15.58 -2.92
N GLN A 68 10.32 16.02 -3.79
CA GLN A 68 9.02 16.56 -3.40
C GLN A 68 8.03 15.47 -2.97
N VAL A 69 8.16 14.26 -3.53
CA VAL A 69 7.45 13.04 -3.13
C VAL A 69 7.86 12.63 -1.71
N GLU A 70 9.17 12.57 -1.46
CA GLU A 70 9.73 12.24 -0.16
C GLU A 70 9.35 13.27 0.92
N ALA A 71 9.51 14.57 0.62
CA ALA A 71 9.20 15.65 1.54
C ALA A 71 7.74 15.67 2.02
N ARG A 72 6.84 15.02 1.28
CA ARG A 72 5.40 14.92 1.57
C ARG A 72 4.97 13.53 2.02
N ASP A 73 5.91 12.64 2.32
CA ASP A 73 5.62 11.27 2.78
C ASP A 73 4.70 10.52 1.82
N ILE A 74 4.94 10.62 0.51
CA ILE A 74 4.10 9.98 -0.51
C ILE A 74 4.63 8.57 -0.81
N LEU A 75 3.73 7.58 -0.78
CA LEU A 75 3.95 6.23 -1.31
C LEU A 75 3.12 6.05 -2.59
N ILE A 76 3.78 5.65 -3.68
CA ILE A 76 3.11 5.35 -4.95
C ILE A 76 2.80 3.85 -4.99
N ILE A 77 1.55 3.50 -5.31
CA ILE A 77 1.11 2.12 -5.50
C ILE A 77 0.50 1.96 -6.89
N GLU A 78 1.05 1.05 -7.68
CA GLU A 78 0.44 0.67 -8.97
C GLU A 78 -0.68 -0.36 -8.74
N ALA A 79 -1.83 -0.10 -9.35
CA ALA A 79 -3.00 -0.97 -9.35
C ALA A 79 -3.37 -1.30 -10.82
N ILE A 80 -2.75 -2.35 -11.36
CA ILE A 80 -2.94 -2.75 -12.77
C ILE A 80 -4.11 -3.72 -12.85
N GLU A 81 -5.16 -3.38 -13.61
CA GLU A 81 -6.43 -4.16 -13.67
C GLU A 81 -6.21 -5.65 -13.98
N THR A 82 -5.27 -5.99 -14.87
CA THR A 82 -4.96 -7.38 -15.21
C THR A 82 -4.36 -8.19 -14.05
N ASN A 83 -3.77 -7.51 -13.07
CA ASN A 83 -3.04 -8.13 -11.95
C ASN A 83 -3.85 -8.10 -10.65
N LEU A 84 -4.96 -7.37 -10.60
CA LEU A 84 -5.83 -7.30 -9.43
C LEU A 84 -6.71 -8.55 -9.31
N SER A 85 -6.84 -9.07 -8.09
CA SER A 85 -7.84 -10.09 -7.76
C SER A 85 -9.27 -9.52 -7.90
N PRO A 86 -10.31 -10.37 -8.01
CA PRO A 86 -11.70 -9.92 -8.08
C PRO A 86 -12.10 -8.99 -6.92
N THR A 87 -11.66 -9.29 -5.70
CA THR A 87 -11.93 -8.47 -4.51
C THR A 87 -11.23 -7.11 -4.59
N GLU A 88 -9.99 -7.05 -5.10
CA GLU A 88 -9.29 -5.78 -5.29
C GLU A 88 -9.94 -4.92 -6.37
N LYS A 89 -10.42 -5.53 -7.46
CA LYS A 89 -11.20 -4.83 -8.49
C LYS A 89 -12.47 -4.22 -7.91
N GLN A 90 -13.18 -4.97 -7.07
CA GLN A 90 -14.35 -4.45 -6.36
C GLN A 90 -13.99 -3.28 -5.44
N TYR A 91 -12.88 -3.38 -4.69
CA TYR A 91 -12.39 -2.30 -3.85
C TYR A 91 -12.06 -1.03 -4.66
N VAL A 92 -11.36 -1.17 -5.79
CA VAL A 92 -11.05 -0.05 -6.69
C VAL A 92 -12.32 0.64 -7.17
N ARG A 93 -13.33 -0.12 -7.60
CA ARG A 93 -14.59 0.44 -8.10
C ARG A 93 -15.45 1.07 -7.01
N GLN A 94 -15.62 0.38 -5.87
CA GLN A 94 -16.58 0.79 -4.84
C GLN A 94 -15.99 1.75 -3.80
N THR A 95 -14.69 1.66 -3.52
CA THR A 95 -14.04 2.46 -2.47
C THR A 95 -13.17 3.58 -3.05
N LEU A 96 -12.44 3.31 -4.13
CA LEU A 96 -11.63 4.34 -4.79
C LEU A 96 -12.41 5.07 -5.89
N ASP A 97 -13.62 4.59 -6.24
CA ASP A 97 -14.51 5.18 -7.24
C ASP A 97 -13.82 5.31 -8.62
N VAL A 98 -13.11 4.25 -9.03
CA VAL A 98 -12.38 4.21 -10.32
C VAL A 98 -13.01 3.18 -11.26
N GLU A 99 -13.35 3.64 -12.45
CA GLU A 99 -13.89 2.81 -13.53
C GLU A 99 -12.79 1.98 -14.21
N PRO A 100 -13.09 0.75 -14.66
CA PRO A 100 -12.08 -0.17 -15.17
C PRO A 100 -11.58 0.14 -16.58
N SER A 101 -12.21 1.10 -17.26
CA SER A 101 -11.96 1.41 -18.67
C SER A 101 -10.76 2.33 -18.91
N GLY A 102 -10.22 3.00 -17.88
CA GLY A 102 -9.24 4.06 -18.06
C GLY A 102 -8.20 4.16 -16.96
N PHE A 103 -7.22 5.04 -17.20
CA PHE A 103 -6.22 5.41 -16.21
C PHE A 103 -6.83 6.27 -15.10
N ALA A 104 -6.31 6.14 -13.86
CA ALA A 104 -6.64 7.07 -12.80
C ALA A 104 -5.48 7.30 -11.81
N VAL A 105 -5.42 8.50 -11.25
CA VAL A 105 -4.59 8.87 -10.10
C VAL A 105 -5.52 9.11 -8.92
N VAL A 106 -5.30 8.40 -7.81
CA VAL A 106 -6.07 8.56 -6.58
C VAL A 106 -5.14 8.95 -5.44
N LEU A 107 -5.30 10.15 -4.89
CA LEU A 107 -4.61 10.59 -3.69
C LEU A 107 -5.42 10.19 -2.46
N ILE A 108 -4.77 9.47 -1.55
CA ILE A 108 -5.30 9.06 -0.25
C ILE A 108 -4.45 9.72 0.84
N GLY A 109 -5.10 10.44 1.75
CA GLY A 109 -4.43 11.09 2.87
C GLY A 109 -3.89 10.10 3.91
N LYS A 110 -3.07 10.58 4.85
CA LYS A 110 -2.65 9.80 6.03
C LYS A 110 -3.85 9.38 6.90
N ASP A 111 -4.94 10.14 6.85
CA ASP A 111 -6.23 9.79 7.47
C ASP A 111 -7.00 8.69 6.72
N GLY A 112 -6.45 8.18 5.62
CA GLY A 112 -7.03 7.12 4.80
C GLY A 112 -8.25 7.54 3.96
N GLY A 113 -8.59 8.83 3.93
CA GLY A 113 -9.65 9.34 3.06
C GLY A 113 -9.11 9.66 1.66
N VAL A 114 -9.92 9.43 0.62
CA VAL A 114 -9.63 9.92 -0.74
C VAL A 114 -9.71 11.45 -0.75
N LYS A 115 -8.70 12.10 -1.32
CA LYS A 115 -8.53 13.55 -1.33
C LYS A 115 -8.63 14.15 -2.73
N ARG A 116 -8.21 13.37 -3.73
CA ARG A 116 -8.27 13.77 -5.14
C ARG A 116 -8.31 12.53 -6.01
N LYS A 117 -9.04 12.61 -7.11
CA LYS A 117 -9.14 11.58 -8.14
C LYS A 117 -9.09 12.27 -9.50
N GLU A 118 -8.27 11.75 -10.40
CA GLU A 118 -8.08 12.29 -11.75
C GLU A 118 -8.00 11.14 -12.73
N THR A 119 -8.63 11.27 -13.90
CA THR A 119 -8.67 10.20 -14.92
C THR A 119 -7.64 10.39 -16.03
N LYS A 120 -6.70 11.33 -15.84
CA LYS A 120 -5.60 11.66 -16.74
C LYS A 120 -4.34 11.90 -15.92
N PRO A 121 -3.14 11.76 -16.50
CA PRO A 121 -1.91 12.19 -15.85
C PRO A 121 -2.03 13.63 -15.40
N ILE A 122 -1.58 13.90 -14.18
CA ILE A 122 -1.56 15.22 -13.57
C ILE A 122 -0.13 15.66 -13.29
N ASP A 123 0.08 16.96 -13.38
CA ASP A 123 1.31 17.59 -12.92
C ASP A 123 1.53 17.25 -11.43
N PRO A 124 2.68 16.66 -11.05
CA PRO A 124 3.06 16.46 -9.66
C PRO A 124 2.91 17.72 -8.80
N LYS A 125 3.17 18.92 -9.35
CA LYS A 125 3.00 20.18 -8.63
C LYS A 125 1.56 20.39 -8.18
N ALA A 126 0.58 20.12 -9.04
CA ALA A 126 -0.83 20.24 -8.69
C ALA A 126 -1.25 19.23 -7.61
N LEU A 127 -0.67 18.02 -7.64
CA LEU A 127 -0.86 17.02 -6.60
C LEU A 127 -0.27 17.50 -5.26
N PHE A 128 0.92 18.08 -5.27
CA PHE A 128 1.60 18.63 -4.10
C PHE A 128 0.86 19.82 -3.49
N GLU A 129 0.36 20.74 -4.32
CA GLU A 129 -0.49 21.85 -3.89
C GLU A 129 -1.75 21.33 -3.19
N THR A 130 -2.39 20.30 -3.75
CA THR A 130 -3.52 19.63 -3.08
C THR A 130 -3.11 19.12 -1.70
N ILE A 131 -1.96 18.45 -1.61
CA ILE A 131 -1.44 17.90 -0.35
C ILE A 131 -1.15 19.00 0.67
N ASP A 132 -0.54 20.10 0.26
CA ASP A 132 -0.12 21.19 1.14
C ASP A 132 -1.31 21.97 1.74
N THR A 133 -2.48 21.92 1.12
CA THR A 133 -3.72 22.45 1.71
C THR A 133 -4.32 21.57 2.82
N MET A 134 -3.93 20.30 2.92
CA MET A 134 -4.55 19.34 3.84
C MET A 134 -4.21 19.64 5.31
N PRO A 135 -5.17 19.54 6.26
CA PRO A 135 -4.97 19.92 7.66
C PRO A 135 -3.74 19.27 8.32
N MET A 136 -3.56 17.96 8.17
CA MET A 136 -2.39 17.26 8.70
C MET A 136 -1.08 17.78 8.10
N ARG A 137 -1.06 18.08 6.79
CA ARG A 137 0.13 18.60 6.13
C ARG A 137 0.49 20.00 6.63
N ARG A 138 -0.51 20.87 6.82
CA ARG A 138 -0.30 22.18 7.43
C ARG A 138 0.25 22.08 8.85
N GLN A 139 -0.21 21.10 9.63
CA GLN A 139 0.33 20.85 10.97
C GLN A 139 1.79 20.37 10.90
N GLU A 140 2.12 19.42 10.02
CA GLU A 140 3.50 18.95 9.81
C GLU A 140 4.45 20.11 9.43
N MET A 141 4.01 21.03 8.57
CA MET A 141 4.82 22.19 8.17
C MET A 141 5.05 23.17 9.33
N ARG A 142 4.06 23.37 10.21
CA ARG A 142 4.21 24.21 11.40
C ARG A 142 5.21 23.61 12.38
N THR A 143 5.07 22.32 12.70
CA THR A 143 5.95 21.63 13.66
C THR A 143 7.37 21.42 13.15
N LYS A 144 7.61 21.37 11.83
CA LYS A 144 8.96 21.27 11.24
C LYS A 144 9.64 22.62 11.01
N GLY A 145 8.88 23.72 11.05
CA GLY A 145 9.40 25.09 10.88
C GLY A 145 9.83 25.75 12.20
N GLU A 146 9.54 25.11 13.33
CA GLU A 146 10.06 25.40 14.67
C GLU A 146 11.31 24.54 14.93
#